data_AF-A0A7W0WIM9-F1
#
_entry.id   AF-A0A7W0WIM9-F1
#
_cell.length_a   1.000
_cell.length_b   1.000
_cell.length_c   1.000
_cell.angle_alpha   90.00
_cell.angle_beta   90.00
_cell.angle_gamma   90.00
#
_symmetry.space_group_name_H-M   'P 1'
#
loop_
_entity.id
_entity.type
_entity.pdbx_description
1 polymer ?
#
loop_
_entity_poly.entity_id
_entity_poly.type
_entity_poly.pdbx_seq_one_letter_code
_entity_poly.pdbx_strand_id
1 'polypeptide(L)'
;MTDTAVPIVPAAPEAPEATAPLPWLEEMPPRQIVAELNRYIVGQEAAKKAVAIAVRNRWRRAQAPDDIRDEITPYNIIMIGPTGVGKTEVARRLARLSGAPFIKVEASKFTEVGYVGRDAESMVRDLVDAAINMVRTEREDEVFPQAEQRADERLLDLLLPPAPPAPAERADKADKADKAERSSVFVVGSTGQAKAEKAATADEERRQRSREKLREMLSDGRLDDREVEIEVV
;
A
#
# COMPACT_ATOMS: atom_id res chain seq x y z
N MET A 1 -1.37 -67.67 7.39
CA MET A 1 -1.89 -66.73 6.38
C MET A 1 -2.15 -65.43 7.10
N THR A 2 -1.18 -64.53 7.04
CA THR A 2 -1.06 -63.31 7.83
C THR A 2 -1.96 -62.23 7.23
N ASP A 3 -2.94 -61.79 8.02
CA ASP A 3 -3.76 -60.62 7.72
C ASP A 3 -2.98 -59.36 8.13
N THR A 4 -2.48 -58.63 7.14
CA THR A 4 -1.70 -57.41 7.35
C THR A 4 -2.66 -56.23 7.41
N ALA A 5 -2.99 -55.79 8.62
CA ALA A 5 -3.71 -54.55 8.85
C ALA A 5 -2.87 -53.35 8.37
N VAL A 6 -3.37 -52.63 7.37
CA VAL A 6 -2.79 -51.36 6.91
C VAL A 6 -3.23 -50.25 7.89
N PRO A 7 -2.30 -49.49 8.50
CA PRO A 7 -2.67 -48.38 9.37
C PRO A 7 -3.23 -47.23 8.54
N ILE A 8 -4.43 -46.77 8.89
CA ILE A 8 -5.03 -45.53 8.36
C ILE A 8 -4.28 -44.37 9.00
N VAL A 9 -3.41 -43.72 8.23
CA VAL A 9 -2.76 -42.47 8.64
C VAL A 9 -3.81 -41.35 8.57
N PRO A 10 -4.03 -40.56 9.63
CA PRO A 10 -4.90 -39.40 9.56
C PRO A 10 -4.30 -38.38 8.59
N ALA A 11 -5.09 -37.96 7.59
CA ALA A 11 -4.70 -36.91 6.66
C ALA A 11 -4.32 -35.65 7.45
N ALA A 12 -3.16 -35.08 7.14
CA ALA A 12 -2.71 -33.81 7.70
C ALA A 12 -3.75 -32.71 7.41
N PRO A 13 -3.94 -31.73 8.30
CA PRO A 13 -4.84 -30.62 8.03
C PRO A 13 -4.34 -29.88 6.80
N GLU A 14 -5.14 -29.88 5.73
CA GLU A 14 -4.90 -29.08 4.53
C GLU A 14 -4.66 -27.63 4.96
N ALA A 15 -3.53 -27.07 4.51
CA ALA A 15 -3.22 -25.67 4.70
C ALA A 15 -4.39 -24.81 4.19
N PRO A 16 -4.73 -23.68 4.85
CA PRO A 16 -5.85 -22.86 4.40
C PRO A 16 -5.58 -22.44 2.96
N GLU A 17 -6.37 -22.96 2.02
CA GLU A 17 -6.39 -22.50 0.64
C GLU A 17 -6.47 -20.97 0.68
N ALA A 18 -5.55 -20.31 -0.02
CA ALA A 18 -5.56 -18.87 -0.14
C ALA A 18 -6.92 -18.47 -0.73
N THR A 19 -7.84 -18.05 0.15
CA THR A 19 -9.21 -17.70 -0.21
C THR A 19 -9.13 -16.67 -1.32
N ALA A 20 -9.65 -17.01 -2.50
CA ALA A 20 -9.80 -16.06 -3.60
C ALA A 20 -10.38 -14.74 -3.07
N PRO A 21 -9.89 -13.57 -3.54
CA PRO A 21 -10.38 -12.29 -3.04
C PRO A 21 -11.90 -12.30 -3.14
N LEU A 22 -12.56 -12.11 -1.99
CA LEU A 22 -14.01 -12.14 -1.92
C LEU A 22 -14.53 -11.14 -2.96
N PRO A 23 -15.50 -11.52 -3.82
CA PRO A 23 -16.09 -10.57 -4.74
C PRO A 23 -16.61 -9.39 -3.92
N TRP A 24 -16.44 -8.18 -4.45
CA TRP A 24 -16.96 -6.96 -3.82
C TRP A 24 -18.41 -7.20 -3.39
N LEU A 25 -18.79 -6.73 -2.20
CA LEU A 25 -20.08 -7.04 -1.57
C LEU A 25 -21.29 -6.84 -2.51
N GLU A 26 -21.17 -5.93 -3.48
CA GLU A 26 -22.21 -5.61 -4.45
C GLU A 26 -22.47 -6.71 -5.49
N GLU A 27 -21.45 -7.50 -5.82
CA GLU A 27 -21.53 -8.63 -6.73
C GLU A 27 -22.18 -9.86 -6.07
N MET A 28 -22.15 -9.92 -4.73
CA MET A 28 -22.75 -11.01 -3.98
C MET A 28 -24.28 -11.04 -4.10
N PRO A 29 -24.89 -12.23 -4.17
CA PRO A 29 -26.34 -12.38 -4.00
C PRO A 29 -26.79 -11.85 -2.63
N PRO A 30 -28.02 -11.31 -2.49
CA PRO A 30 -28.50 -10.76 -1.22
C PRO A 30 -28.40 -11.71 -0.02
N ARG A 31 -28.53 -13.03 -0.25
CA ARG A 31 -28.37 -14.04 0.81
C ARG A 31 -26.95 -14.08 1.39
N GLN A 32 -25.93 -13.90 0.56
CA GLN A 32 -24.53 -13.85 0.99
C GLN A 32 -24.23 -12.55 1.73
N ILE A 33 -24.77 -11.41 1.25
CA ILE A 33 -24.66 -10.12 1.97
C ILE A 33 -25.25 -10.22 3.38
N VAL A 34 -26.42 -10.85 3.51
CA VAL A 34 -27.04 -11.10 4.83
C VAL A 34 -26.16 -12.01 5.69
N ALA A 35 -25.60 -13.07 5.12
CA ALA A 35 -24.70 -13.98 5.84
C ALA A 35 -23.44 -13.26 6.36
N GLU A 36 -22.86 -12.35 5.58
CA GLU A 36 -21.73 -11.55 6.03
C GLU A 36 -22.13 -10.54 7.13
N LEU A 37 -23.29 -9.90 6.99
CA LEU A 37 -23.83 -9.04 8.04
C LEU A 37 -24.15 -9.80 9.33
N ASN A 38 -24.50 -11.09 9.26
CA ASN A 38 -24.74 -11.94 10.44
C ASN A 38 -23.50 -12.14 11.31
N ARG A 39 -22.29 -11.98 10.76
CA ARG A 39 -21.03 -12.11 11.51
C ARG A 39 -20.81 -10.94 12.49
N TYR A 40 -21.44 -9.80 12.22
CA TYR A 40 -21.25 -8.57 12.99
C TYR A 40 -22.50 -8.11 13.72
N ILE A 41 -23.69 -8.42 13.20
CA ILE A 41 -24.97 -7.94 13.72
C ILE A 41 -25.82 -9.16 14.12
N VAL A 42 -26.20 -9.23 15.38
CA VAL A 42 -27.10 -10.29 15.89
C VAL A 42 -28.55 -9.88 15.69
N GLY A 43 -29.38 -10.75 15.09
CA GLY A 43 -30.80 -10.48 14.81
C GLY A 43 -31.03 -9.42 13.72
N GLN A 44 -32.11 -8.65 13.80
CA GLN A 44 -32.44 -7.58 12.84
C GLN A 44 -32.57 -8.05 11.36
N GLU A 45 -33.13 -9.24 11.14
CA GLU A 45 -33.23 -9.87 9.81
C GLU A 45 -33.90 -8.99 8.75
N ALA A 46 -34.94 -8.24 9.12
CA ALA A 46 -35.62 -7.33 8.21
C ALA A 46 -34.70 -6.19 7.73
N ALA A 47 -33.89 -5.61 8.63
CA ALA A 47 -32.95 -4.55 8.29
C ALA A 47 -31.82 -5.08 7.40
N LYS A 48 -31.24 -6.23 7.74
CA LYS A 48 -30.20 -6.89 6.93
C LYS A 48 -30.69 -7.18 5.52
N LYS A 49 -31.91 -7.72 5.39
CA LYS A 49 -32.52 -8.02 4.08
C LYS A 49 -32.76 -6.76 3.25
N ALA A 50 -33.31 -5.70 3.86
CA ALA A 50 -33.55 -4.44 3.17
C ALA A 50 -32.24 -3.82 2.64
N VAL A 51 -31.21 -3.83 3.48
CA VAL A 51 -29.87 -3.36 3.14
C VAL A 51 -29.23 -4.19 2.03
N ALA A 52 -29.30 -5.52 2.11
CA ALA A 52 -28.77 -6.41 1.08
C ALA A 52 -29.44 -6.19 -0.29
N ILE A 53 -30.75 -5.92 -0.31
CA ILE A 53 -31.48 -5.60 -1.54
C ILE A 53 -31.01 -4.26 -2.12
N ALA A 54 -30.88 -3.23 -1.28
CA ALA A 54 -30.44 -1.91 -1.74
C ALA A 54 -29.05 -1.96 -2.38
N VAL A 55 -28.09 -2.65 -1.74
CA VAL A 55 -26.75 -2.84 -2.30
C VAL A 55 -26.78 -3.63 -3.60
N ARG A 56 -27.54 -4.75 -3.65
CA ARG A 56 -27.67 -5.53 -4.88
C ARG A 56 -28.30 -4.72 -6.02
N ASN A 57 -29.23 -3.82 -5.71
CA ASN A 57 -29.84 -2.95 -6.71
C ASN A 57 -28.83 -1.93 -7.27
N ARG A 58 -27.83 -1.49 -6.50
CA ARG A 58 -26.72 -0.67 -7.02
C ARG A 58 -25.94 -1.41 -8.10
N TRP A 59 -25.55 -2.65 -7.84
CA TRP A 59 -24.88 -3.49 -8.84
C TRP A 59 -25.76 -3.72 -10.07
N ARG A 60 -27.06 -4.02 -9.88
CA ARG A 60 -28.00 -4.20 -11.00
C ARG A 60 -28.13 -2.93 -11.85
N ARG A 61 -28.13 -1.75 -11.22
CA ARG A 61 -28.14 -0.47 -11.93
C ARG A 61 -26.86 -0.29 -12.76
N ALA A 62 -25.70 -0.65 -12.22
CA ALA A 62 -24.44 -0.59 -12.97
C ALA A 62 -24.45 -1.51 -14.21
N GLN A 63 -25.18 -2.63 -14.17
CA GLN A 63 -25.37 -3.55 -15.29
C GLN A 63 -26.52 -3.17 -16.24
N ALA A 64 -27.33 -2.17 -15.90
CA ALA A 64 -28.44 -1.73 -16.75
C ALA A 64 -27.91 -0.97 -17.98
N PRO A 65 -28.60 -1.03 -19.13
CA PRO A 65 -28.27 -0.21 -20.29
C PRO A 65 -28.36 1.30 -19.96
N ASP A 66 -27.57 2.12 -20.66
CA ASP A 66 -27.37 3.54 -20.32
C ASP A 66 -28.67 4.36 -20.37
N ASP A 67 -29.61 4.01 -21.25
CA ASP A 67 -30.90 4.68 -21.43
C ASP A 67 -31.80 4.59 -20.18
N ILE A 68 -31.79 3.45 -19.48
CA ILE A 68 -32.60 3.21 -18.29
C ILE A 68 -31.80 3.49 -17.01
N ARG A 69 -30.46 3.44 -17.06
CA ARG A 69 -29.59 3.57 -15.87
C ARG A 69 -29.83 4.87 -15.10
N ASP A 70 -30.09 5.96 -15.80
CA ASP A 70 -30.32 7.28 -15.19
C ASP A 70 -31.73 7.43 -14.58
N GLU A 71 -32.69 6.64 -15.06
CA GLU A 71 -34.06 6.60 -14.51
C GLU A 71 -34.15 5.78 -13.21
N ILE A 72 -33.19 4.88 -12.97
CA ILE A 72 -33.15 4.04 -11.77
C ILE A 72 -32.59 4.84 -10.59
N THR A 73 -33.48 5.29 -9.70
CA THR A 73 -33.08 5.98 -8.47
C THR A 73 -32.60 5.00 -7.38
N PRO A 74 -31.66 5.43 -6.50
CA PRO A 74 -31.23 4.63 -5.36
C PRO A 74 -32.36 4.31 -4.38
N TYR A 75 -32.35 3.11 -3.82
CA TYR A 75 -33.29 2.69 -2.78
C TYR A 75 -32.81 3.18 -1.41
N ASN A 76 -33.32 4.34 -0.99
CA ASN A 76 -33.07 4.88 0.35
C ASN A 76 -33.78 4.03 1.42
N ILE A 77 -33.13 3.86 2.58
CA ILE A 77 -33.62 3.01 3.67
C ILE A 77 -33.93 3.86 4.90
N ILE A 78 -35.13 3.71 5.45
CA ILE A 78 -35.52 4.25 6.74
C ILE A 78 -35.55 3.12 7.76
N MET A 79 -34.68 3.18 8.77
CA MET A 79 -34.64 2.20 9.86
C MET A 79 -35.40 2.72 11.08
N ILE A 80 -36.47 2.02 11.46
CA ILE A 80 -37.32 2.38 12.61
C ILE A 80 -37.06 1.38 13.75
N GLY A 81 -36.81 1.88 14.96
CA GLY A 81 -36.62 1.05 16.15
C GLY A 81 -36.00 1.82 17.32
N PRO A 82 -35.95 1.23 18.53
CA PRO A 82 -35.39 1.89 19.71
C PRO A 82 -33.88 2.12 19.59
N THR A 83 -33.31 2.98 20.43
CA THR A 83 -31.86 3.19 20.49
C THR A 83 -31.13 1.91 20.93
N GLY A 84 -29.88 1.73 20.50
CA GLY A 84 -29.05 0.61 20.93
C GLY A 84 -29.26 -0.73 20.19
N VAL A 85 -30.28 -0.88 19.34
CA VAL A 85 -30.53 -2.14 18.60
C VAL A 85 -29.62 -2.39 17.38
N GLY A 86 -28.62 -1.53 17.16
CA GLY A 86 -27.65 -1.70 16.07
C GLY A 86 -27.99 -1.03 14.74
N LYS A 87 -28.98 -0.13 14.64
CA LYS A 87 -29.32 0.59 13.39
C LYS A 87 -28.10 1.24 12.72
N THR A 88 -27.31 1.99 13.50
CA THR A 88 -26.10 2.65 13.02
C THR A 88 -25.00 1.64 12.68
N GLU A 89 -24.92 0.52 13.40
CA GLU A 89 -23.92 -0.51 13.16
C GLU A 89 -24.19 -1.25 11.85
N VAL A 90 -25.47 -1.51 11.51
CA VAL A 90 -25.87 -2.06 10.21
C VAL A 90 -25.35 -1.18 9.07
N ALA A 91 -25.59 0.13 9.12
CA ALA A 91 -25.14 1.06 8.09
C ALA A 91 -23.61 1.18 8.03
N ARG A 92 -22.94 1.26 9.20
CA ARG A 92 -21.47 1.34 9.30
C ARG A 92 -20.79 0.08 8.74
N ARG A 93 -21.30 -1.10 9.09
CA ARG A 93 -20.75 -2.38 8.62
C ARG A 93 -20.98 -2.57 7.13
N LEU A 94 -22.16 -2.20 6.64
CA LEU A 94 -22.45 -2.20 5.22
C LEU A 94 -21.40 -1.40 4.44
N ALA A 95 -21.15 -0.15 4.84
CA ALA A 95 -20.22 0.71 4.13
C ALA A 95 -18.79 0.18 4.13
N ARG A 96 -18.34 -0.40 5.26
CA ARG A 96 -17.02 -1.05 5.34
C ARG A 96 -16.92 -2.27 4.43
N LEU A 97 -17.94 -3.13 4.42
CA LEU A 97 -17.95 -4.33 3.58
C LEU A 97 -18.06 -3.99 2.08
N SER A 98 -18.71 -2.88 1.73
CA SER A 98 -18.82 -2.41 0.34
C SER A 98 -17.67 -1.49 -0.10
N GLY A 99 -16.69 -1.19 0.76
CA GLY A 99 -15.63 -0.22 0.46
C GLY A 99 -16.18 1.18 0.13
N ALA A 100 -17.30 1.57 0.74
CA ALA A 100 -17.97 2.83 0.44
C ALA A 100 -17.66 3.90 1.50
N PRO A 101 -17.48 5.17 1.10
CA PRO A 101 -17.33 6.27 2.05
C PRO A 101 -18.58 6.39 2.94
N PHE A 102 -18.38 6.69 4.22
CA PHE A 102 -19.45 6.68 5.22
C PHE A 102 -19.32 7.85 6.19
N ILE A 103 -20.45 8.52 6.43
CA ILE A 103 -20.56 9.57 7.45
C ILE A 103 -21.79 9.34 8.33
N LYS A 104 -21.69 9.71 9.60
CA LYS A 104 -22.83 9.75 10.53
C LYS A 104 -23.15 11.21 10.82
N VAL A 105 -24.37 11.63 10.50
CA VAL A 105 -24.85 12.98 10.80
C VAL A 105 -26.13 12.92 11.65
N GLU A 106 -26.31 13.91 12.51
CA GLU A 106 -27.50 14.05 13.36
C GLU A 106 -28.38 15.15 12.80
N ALA A 107 -29.64 14.82 12.48
CA ALA A 107 -30.56 15.73 11.80
C ALA A 107 -30.85 17.02 12.59
N SER A 108 -30.86 16.94 13.92
CA SER A 108 -31.08 18.10 14.80
C SER A 108 -30.03 19.20 14.63
N LYS A 109 -28.83 18.86 14.14
CA LYS A 109 -27.74 19.82 13.89
C LYS A 109 -28.09 20.85 12.80
N PHE A 110 -29.05 20.54 11.94
CA PHE A 110 -29.49 21.43 10.85
C PHE A 110 -30.75 22.22 11.18
N THR A 111 -31.41 21.91 12.29
CA THR A 111 -32.62 22.59 12.75
C THR A 111 -32.39 23.50 13.95
N GLU A 112 -31.26 23.37 14.63
CA GLU A 112 -30.93 24.18 15.80
C GLU A 112 -30.62 25.63 15.36
N VAL A 113 -31.49 26.56 15.78
CA VAL A 113 -31.44 27.98 15.42
C VAL A 113 -30.14 28.60 15.96
N GLY A 114 -29.16 28.86 15.08
CA GLY A 114 -27.99 29.65 15.45
C GLY A 114 -26.65 29.23 14.86
N TYR A 115 -26.53 28.07 14.18
CA TYR A 115 -25.26 27.72 13.54
C TYR A 115 -25.18 28.31 12.12
N VAL A 116 -24.68 29.54 12.03
CA VAL A 116 -24.21 30.12 10.76
C VAL A 116 -23.04 29.24 10.29
N GLY A 117 -23.30 28.22 9.45
CA GLY A 117 -22.24 27.45 8.78
C GLY A 117 -22.41 25.93 8.64
N ARG A 118 -23.47 25.29 9.15
CA ARG A 118 -23.80 23.89 8.81
C ARG A 118 -25.07 23.84 8.01
N ASP A 119 -24.92 23.79 6.70
CA ASP A 119 -25.96 23.56 5.72
C ASP A 119 -26.07 22.06 5.38
N ALA A 120 -27.17 21.65 4.74
CA ALA A 120 -27.32 20.28 4.26
C ALA A 120 -26.19 19.87 3.29
N GLU A 121 -25.61 20.84 2.58
CA GLU A 121 -24.46 20.63 1.70
C GLU A 121 -23.21 20.17 2.46
N SER A 122 -23.03 20.57 3.73
CA SER A 122 -21.89 20.13 4.54
C SER A 122 -21.84 18.61 4.68
N MET A 123 -22.98 17.91 4.66
CA MET A 123 -23.01 16.45 4.66
C MET A 123 -22.32 15.87 3.43
N VAL A 124 -22.51 16.49 2.26
CA VAL A 124 -21.89 16.03 1.02
C VAL A 124 -20.40 16.32 1.04
N ARG A 125 -19.98 17.49 1.54
CA ARG A 125 -18.56 17.84 1.69
C ARG A 125 -17.84 16.86 2.61
N ASP A 126 -18.40 16.60 3.80
CA ASP A 126 -17.85 15.63 4.76
C ASP A 126 -17.73 14.22 4.15
N LEU A 127 -18.69 13.82 3.32
CA LEU A 127 -18.66 12.51 2.63
C LEU A 127 -17.56 12.45 1.57
N VAL A 128 -17.35 13.54 0.82
CA VAL A 128 -16.28 13.65 -0.18
C VAL A 128 -14.91 13.62 0.51
N ASP A 129 -14.74 14.35 1.61
CA ASP A 129 -13.49 14.33 2.39
C ASP A 129 -13.20 12.92 2.94
N ALA A 130 -14.23 12.22 3.41
CA ALA A 130 -14.09 10.81 3.82
C ALA A 130 -13.67 9.91 2.65
N ALA A 131 -14.20 10.13 1.45
CA ALA A 131 -13.82 9.38 0.24
C ALA A 131 -12.37 9.68 -0.20
N ILE A 132 -11.95 10.94 -0.17
CA ILE A 132 -10.57 11.34 -0.51
C ILE A 132 -9.58 10.67 0.44
N ASN A 133 -9.86 10.72 1.74
CA ASN A 133 -9.00 10.08 2.74
C ASN A 133 -8.93 8.56 2.54
N MET A 134 -10.07 7.92 2.25
CA MET A 134 -10.12 6.47 1.96
C MET A 134 -9.23 6.10 0.77
N VAL A 135 -9.40 6.78 -0.37
CA VAL A 135 -8.60 6.53 -1.57
C VAL A 135 -7.12 6.86 -1.34
N ARG A 136 -6.81 7.94 -0.60
CA ARG A 136 -5.42 8.27 -0.27
C ARG A 136 -4.75 7.13 0.49
N THR A 137 -5.38 6.61 1.54
CA THR A 137 -4.85 5.49 2.33
C THR A 137 -4.68 4.24 1.47
N GLU A 138 -5.66 3.90 0.64
CA GLU A 138 -5.54 2.76 -0.30
C GLU A 138 -4.33 2.92 -1.24
N ARG A 139 -4.11 4.12 -1.80
CA ARG A 139 -2.97 4.41 -2.67
C ARG A 139 -1.64 4.42 -1.94
N GLU A 140 -1.61 4.91 -0.70
CA GLU A 140 -0.42 4.87 0.16
C GLU A 140 0.00 3.42 0.44
N ASP A 141 -0.96 2.55 0.78
CA ASP A 141 -0.72 1.13 1.03
C ASP A 141 -0.21 0.41 -0.24
N GLU A 142 -0.74 0.74 -1.43
CA GLU A 142 -0.28 0.19 -2.71
C GLU A 142 1.20 0.52 -3.00
N VAL A 143 1.66 1.73 -2.67
CA VAL A 143 3.02 2.18 -2.96
C VAL A 143 4.01 1.94 -1.83
N PHE A 144 3.53 1.60 -0.63
CA PHE A 144 4.35 1.42 0.57
C PHE A 144 5.54 0.47 0.35
N PRO A 145 5.39 -0.74 -0.24
CA PRO A 145 6.53 -1.64 -0.44
C PRO A 145 7.61 -1.08 -1.39
N GLN A 146 7.20 -0.28 -2.38
CA GLN A 146 8.13 0.37 -3.30
C GLN A 146 8.80 1.58 -2.63
N ALA A 147 8.06 2.31 -1.81
CA ALA A 147 8.58 3.42 -1.04
C ALA A 147 9.62 2.95 -0.03
N GLU A 148 9.38 1.83 0.65
CA GLU A 148 10.32 1.17 1.56
C GLU A 148 11.62 0.78 0.83
N GLN A 149 11.54 0.09 -0.30
CA GLN A 149 12.72 -0.27 -1.09
C GLN A 149 13.52 0.95 -1.56
N ARG A 150 12.85 2.03 -1.98
CA ARG A 150 13.51 3.27 -2.40
C ARG A 150 14.13 4.00 -1.21
N ALA A 151 13.49 3.96 -0.05
CA ALA A 151 14.02 4.52 1.18
C ALA A 151 15.30 3.77 1.59
N ASP A 152 15.29 2.44 1.56
CA ASP A 152 16.45 1.59 1.83
C ASP A 152 17.60 1.89 0.86
N GLU A 153 17.31 2.00 -0.44
CA GLU A 153 18.33 2.32 -1.44
C GLU A 153 18.95 3.69 -1.22
N ARG A 154 18.13 4.70 -0.91
CA ARG A 154 18.59 6.05 -0.57
C ARG A 154 19.42 6.05 0.71
N LEU A 155 19.03 5.25 1.71
CA LEU A 155 19.79 5.10 2.95
C LEU A 155 21.15 4.43 2.69
N LEU A 156 21.19 3.39 1.85
CA LEU A 156 22.44 2.73 1.45
C LEU A 156 23.37 3.67 0.68
N ASP A 157 22.84 4.54 -0.17
CA ASP A 157 23.63 5.56 -0.88
C ASP A 157 24.27 6.56 0.07
N LEU A 158 23.56 6.93 1.15
CA LEU A 158 24.10 7.82 2.18
C LEU A 158 25.15 7.11 3.06
N LEU A 159 24.96 5.82 3.33
CA LEU A 159 25.93 5.01 4.09
C LEU A 159 27.17 4.63 3.27
N LEU A 160 27.05 4.53 1.94
CA LEU A 160 28.11 4.23 0.99
C LEU A 160 28.06 5.22 -0.19
N PRO A 161 28.54 6.46 -0.01
CA PRO A 161 28.54 7.44 -1.10
C PRO A 161 29.34 6.91 -2.31
N PRO A 162 28.90 7.21 -3.54
CA PRO A 162 29.61 6.79 -4.75
C PRO A 162 31.03 7.36 -4.75
N ALA A 163 31.99 6.60 -5.28
CA ALA A 163 33.33 7.12 -5.45
C ALA A 163 33.27 8.36 -6.35
N PRO A 164 33.97 9.45 -5.98
CA PRO A 164 34.02 10.63 -6.84
C PRO A 164 34.50 10.20 -8.23
N PRO A 165 33.88 10.70 -9.31
CA PRO A 165 34.33 10.38 -10.66
C PRO A 165 35.83 10.68 -10.74
N ALA A 166 36.59 9.72 -11.27
CA ALA A 166 38.01 9.92 -11.51
C ALA A 166 38.17 11.27 -12.24
N PRO A 167 39.08 12.16 -11.78
CA PRO A 167 39.27 13.44 -12.44
C PRO A 167 39.49 13.15 -13.92
N ALA A 168 38.56 13.62 -14.76
CA ALA A 168 38.70 13.55 -16.20
C ALA A 168 40.10 14.06 -16.51
N GLU A 169 40.95 13.19 -17.07
CA GLU A 169 42.28 13.58 -17.52
C GLU A 169 42.05 14.76 -18.46
N ARG A 170 42.29 15.97 -17.94
CA ARG A 170 42.42 17.15 -18.76
C ARG A 170 43.63 16.82 -19.61
N ALA A 171 43.37 16.48 -20.87
CA ALA A 171 44.38 16.35 -21.88
C ALA A 171 45.07 17.72 -21.99
N ASP A 172 46.12 17.90 -21.20
CA ASP A 172 46.96 19.08 -21.23
C ASP A 172 47.59 19.14 -22.62
N LYS A 173 47.13 20.11 -23.42
CA LYS A 173 47.91 20.59 -24.56
C LYS A 173 49.21 21.14 -23.99
N ALA A 174 50.29 20.57 -24.50
CA ALA A 174 51.66 20.97 -24.23
C ALA A 174 51.84 22.48 -24.35
N ASP A 175 52.41 23.08 -23.30
CA ASP A 175 53.38 24.15 -23.45
C ASP A 175 54.53 23.92 -22.45
N LYS A 176 55.74 23.93 -22.98
CA LYS A 176 56.99 23.74 -22.24
C LYS A 176 57.29 24.99 -21.40
N ALA A 177 57.66 24.82 -20.13
CA ALA A 177 58.94 25.26 -19.58
C ALA A 177 59.05 25.00 -18.06
N ASP A 178 60.25 24.52 -17.69
CA ASP A 178 60.96 24.62 -16.41
C ASP A 178 60.59 23.78 -15.15
N LYS A 179 61.41 22.72 -15.00
CA LYS A 179 62.08 22.20 -13.78
C LYS A 179 61.62 22.75 -12.40
N ALA A 180 61.19 21.83 -11.52
CA ALA A 180 62.01 21.31 -10.40
C ALA A 180 61.26 20.26 -9.56
N GLU A 181 61.86 19.06 -9.47
CA GLU A 181 61.94 18.14 -8.32
C GLU A 181 60.72 17.91 -7.40
N ARG A 182 60.06 16.74 -7.53
CA ARG A 182 59.87 15.77 -6.43
C ARG A 182 59.78 14.34 -6.98
N SER A 183 60.68 13.48 -6.50
CA SER A 183 60.78 12.06 -6.84
C SER A 183 59.60 11.25 -6.28
N SER A 184 58.86 10.60 -7.17
CA SER A 184 58.11 9.39 -6.82
C SER A 184 58.61 8.26 -7.72
N VAL A 185 59.08 7.19 -7.07
CA VAL A 185 59.65 6.02 -7.75
C VAL A 185 58.50 5.25 -8.39
N PHE A 186 58.42 5.33 -9.72
CA PHE A 186 57.57 4.47 -10.53
C PHE A 186 58.35 3.20 -10.90
N VAL A 187 57.94 2.06 -10.36
CA VAL A 187 58.43 0.75 -10.81
C VAL A 187 57.65 0.37 -12.07
N VAL A 188 58.30 0.44 -13.22
CA VAL A 188 57.75 0.08 -14.53
C VAL A 188 58.06 -1.39 -14.80
N GLY A 189 57.02 -2.23 -14.84
CA GLY A 189 57.09 -3.55 -15.47
C GLY A 189 57.12 -3.41 -17.00
N SER A 190 57.78 -4.34 -17.68
CA SER A 190 58.17 -4.27 -19.10
C SER A 190 57.04 -4.28 -20.14
N THR A 191 55.78 -4.26 -19.73
CA THR A 191 54.62 -4.11 -20.61
C THR A 191 53.73 -3.02 -20.03
N GLY A 192 53.98 -1.78 -20.46
CA GLY A 192 53.29 -0.55 -20.06
C GLY A 192 51.84 -0.45 -20.50
N GLN A 193 51.02 -1.44 -20.13
CA GLN A 193 49.56 -1.31 -20.12
C GLN A 193 49.11 -1.33 -18.66
N ALA A 194 49.00 -0.15 -18.05
CA ALA A 194 48.18 0.00 -16.87
C ALA A 194 46.73 -0.30 -17.27
N LYS A 195 46.22 -1.43 -16.78
CA LYS A 195 44.83 -1.86 -16.98
C LYS A 195 43.89 -0.96 -16.15
N ALA A 196 43.60 0.23 -16.66
CA ALA A 196 42.59 1.11 -16.06
C ALA A 196 41.19 0.46 -16.09
N GLU A 197 40.87 -0.31 -17.13
CA GLU A 197 39.58 -1.01 -17.23
C GLU A 197 39.39 -2.11 -16.17
N LYS A 198 40.45 -2.85 -15.79
CA LYS A 198 40.30 -3.94 -14.79
C LYS A 198 40.23 -3.43 -13.35
N ALA A 199 40.84 -2.28 -13.06
CA ALA A 199 40.79 -1.68 -11.72
C ALA A 199 39.41 -1.09 -11.44
N ALA A 200 38.81 -0.39 -12.41
CA ALA A 200 37.47 0.15 -12.30
C ALA A 200 36.42 -0.96 -12.06
N THR A 201 36.49 -2.06 -12.81
CA THR A 201 35.57 -3.20 -12.62
C THR A 201 35.73 -3.90 -11.26
N ALA A 202 36.97 -4.03 -10.75
CA ALA A 202 37.22 -4.70 -9.48
C ALA A 202 36.75 -3.88 -8.26
N ASP A 203 36.88 -2.54 -8.32
CA ASP A 203 36.39 -1.64 -7.27
C ASP A 203 34.85 -1.57 -7.27
N GLU A 204 34.22 -1.62 -8.45
CA GLU A 204 32.77 -1.74 -8.62
C GLU A 204 32.23 -3.02 -7.96
N GLU A 205 32.83 -4.18 -8.24
CA GLU A 205 32.46 -5.47 -7.66
C GLU A 205 32.66 -5.54 -6.15
N ARG A 206 33.68 -4.86 -5.61
CA ARG A 206 33.90 -4.77 -4.16
C ARG A 206 32.82 -3.90 -3.51
N ARG A 207 32.44 -2.80 -4.16
CA ARG A 207 31.39 -1.88 -3.70
C ARG A 207 30.01 -2.55 -3.71
N GLN A 208 29.69 -3.31 -4.76
CA GLN A 208 28.45 -4.10 -4.84
C GLN A 208 28.36 -5.09 -3.67
N ARG A 209 29.42 -5.85 -3.40
CA ARG A 209 29.48 -6.77 -2.26
C ARG A 209 29.36 -6.07 -0.90
N SER A 210 29.93 -4.88 -0.75
CA SER A 210 29.76 -4.06 0.45
C SER A 210 28.33 -3.54 0.61
N ARG A 211 27.67 -3.16 -0.49
CA ARG A 211 26.28 -2.68 -0.51
C ARG A 211 25.29 -3.79 -0.16
N GLU A 212 25.49 -5.01 -0.70
CA GLU A 212 24.66 -6.17 -0.35
C GLU A 212 24.76 -6.53 1.13
N LYS A 213 25.98 -6.53 1.70
CA LYS A 213 26.16 -6.76 3.14
C LYS A 213 25.49 -5.70 4.01
N LEU A 214 25.56 -4.43 3.61
CA LEU A 214 24.87 -3.38 4.36
C LEU A 214 23.36 -3.49 4.23
N ARG A 215 22.85 -3.97 3.08
CA ARG A 215 21.43 -4.25 2.89
C ARG A 215 20.96 -5.34 3.85
N GLU A 216 21.73 -6.41 4.01
CA GLU A 216 21.46 -7.48 4.98
C GLU A 216 21.52 -6.95 6.43
N MET A 217 22.51 -6.12 6.76
CA MET A 217 22.60 -5.50 8.08
C MET A 217 21.46 -4.52 8.37
N LEU A 218 20.92 -3.86 7.34
CA LEU A 218 19.77 -2.98 7.45
C LEU A 218 18.48 -3.79 7.70
N SER A 219 18.29 -4.89 6.96
CA SER A 219 17.14 -5.77 7.19
C SER A 219 17.16 -6.46 8.56
N ASP A 220 18.37 -6.70 9.10
CA ASP A 220 18.56 -7.30 10.42
C ASP A 220 18.46 -6.28 11.58
N GLY A 221 18.23 -4.99 11.30
CA GLY A 221 18.13 -3.92 12.31
C GLY A 221 19.45 -3.61 13.01
N ARG A 222 20.60 -3.99 12.44
CA ARG A 222 21.92 -3.80 13.07
C ARG A 222 22.48 -2.39 12.86
N LEU A 223 21.76 -1.54 12.13
CA LEU A 223 22.16 -0.18 11.77
C LEU A 223 21.23 0.88 12.38
N ASP A 224 20.29 0.50 13.23
CA ASP A 224 19.26 1.38 13.81
C ASP A 224 19.85 2.52 14.65
N ASP A 225 21.04 2.32 15.24
CA ASP A 225 21.75 3.33 16.04
C ASP A 225 22.56 4.34 15.20
N ARG A 226 22.64 4.19 13.87
CA ARG A 226 23.38 5.13 13.01
C ARG A 226 22.49 6.27 12.55
N GLU A 227 22.91 7.50 12.88
CA GLU A 227 22.25 8.71 12.39
C GLU A 227 22.70 9.05 10.97
N VAL A 228 21.75 9.51 10.15
CA VAL A 228 21.98 9.95 8.77
C VAL A 228 21.20 11.25 8.54
N GLU A 229 21.85 12.26 7.98
CA GLU A 229 21.20 13.52 7.61
C GLU A 229 20.57 13.42 6.22
N ILE A 230 19.30 13.81 6.12
CA ILE A 230 18.54 13.78 4.87
C ILE A 230 17.90 15.15 4.64
N GLU A 231 18.19 15.77 3.49
CA GLU A 231 17.38 16.89 3.00
C GLU A 231 16.15 16.35 2.27
N VAL A 232 14.98 16.69 2.79
CA VAL A 232 13.68 16.42 2.15
C VAL A 232 13.32 17.65 1.31
N VAL A 233 13.26 17.46 -0.01
CA VAL A 233 12.87 18.49 -1.00
C VAL A 233 11.38 18.38 -1.29
#